data_AF-A0A7L2WY58-F1
#
_entry.id   AF-A0A7L2WY58-F1
#
_cell.length_a   1.000
_cell.length_b   1.000
_cell.length_c   1.000
_cell.angle_alpha   90.00
_cell.angle_beta   90.00
_cell.angle_gamma   90.00
#
_symmetry.space_group_name_H-M   'P 1'
#
loop_
_entity.id
_entity.type
_entity.pdbx_description
1 polymer ?
#
loop_
_entity_poly.entity_id
_entity_poly.type
_entity_poly.pdbx_seq_one_letter_code
_entity_poly.pdbx_strand_id
1 'polypeptide(L)'
;GHVHITDFNIATIVKGSEKASSMAGTKPYMAPEVFQAFMDGGPGYSYPVDWWSLGITAYELLRGWRPYEIHSATPIDEILNMFKIERVHYSSAWCKGMIALLKKLLTKDPECRLSSLADIQSSPYLADVNWDAVLEKAVTPGFVPNKGRLNCDPTFELEEMILESKPLHKKKKRLAKNKSKDGAKETCPLNVHLQQCLETVRKEFIIFNREK
;
A
#
# COMPACT_ATOMS: atom_id res chain seq x y z
N GLY A 1 -11.12 8.36 12.87
CA GLY A 1 -10.45 8.06 11.60
C GLY A 1 -8.98 7.83 11.83
N HIS A 2 -8.62 6.75 12.53
CA HIS A 2 -7.22 6.30 12.54
C HIS A 2 -6.90 5.66 11.20
N VAL A 3 -5.63 5.72 10.81
CA VAL A 3 -5.15 5.12 9.55
C VAL A 3 -4.64 3.71 9.79
N HIS A 4 -4.78 2.86 8.78
CA HIS A 4 -4.33 1.48 8.79
C HIS A 4 -3.69 1.15 7.45
N ILE A 5 -2.61 0.38 7.48
CA ILE A 5 -2.01 -0.20 6.28
C ILE A 5 -2.76 -1.50 5.96
N THR A 6 -3.02 -1.73 4.69
CA THR A 6 -3.67 -2.92 4.15
C THR A 6 -2.98 -3.32 2.85
N ASP A 7 -3.45 -4.41 2.22
CA ASP A 7 -2.97 -4.91 0.93
C ASP A 7 -1.46 -5.26 0.94
N PHE A 8 -1.15 -6.41 1.56
CA PHE A 8 0.21 -6.94 1.65
C PHE A 8 0.59 -7.83 0.44
N ASN A 9 -0.09 -7.68 -0.70
CA ASN A 9 0.07 -8.57 -1.86
C ASN A 9 1.51 -8.64 -2.41
N ILE A 10 2.27 -7.55 -2.31
CA ILE A 10 3.67 -7.47 -2.76
C ILE A 10 4.65 -7.30 -1.59
N ALA A 11 4.19 -7.49 -0.34
CA ALA A 11 5.05 -7.40 0.82
C ALA A 11 6.12 -8.50 0.77
N THR A 12 7.36 -8.13 1.04
CA THR A 12 8.51 -9.03 0.94
C THR A 12 9.20 -9.13 2.29
N ILE A 13 9.52 -10.35 2.72
CA ILE A 13 10.31 -10.60 3.93
C ILE A 13 11.78 -10.50 3.56
N VAL A 14 12.49 -9.51 4.12
CA VAL A 14 13.93 -9.31 3.90
C VAL A 14 14.68 -9.72 5.17
N LYS A 15 15.60 -10.70 5.08
CA LYS A 15 16.29 -11.26 6.26
C LYS A 15 17.73 -10.74 6.36
N GLY A 16 18.12 -10.32 7.55
CA GLY A 16 19.51 -9.91 7.83
C GLY A 16 19.98 -8.80 6.90
N SER A 17 21.03 -9.07 6.11
CA SER A 17 21.62 -8.14 5.14
C SER A 17 21.11 -8.32 3.72
N GLU A 18 20.09 -9.15 3.49
CA GLU A 18 19.48 -9.29 2.17
C GLU A 18 18.86 -7.98 1.70
N LYS A 19 18.74 -7.82 0.38
CA LYS A 19 18.09 -6.68 -0.26
C LYS A 19 17.19 -7.19 -1.39
N ALA A 20 16.06 -6.55 -1.57
CA ALA A 20 15.17 -6.83 -2.69
C ALA A 20 15.67 -6.14 -3.96
N SER A 21 15.38 -6.72 -5.12
CA SER A 21 15.79 -6.19 -6.44
C SER A 21 14.67 -6.17 -7.48
N SER A 22 13.54 -6.83 -7.21
CA SER A 22 12.40 -6.87 -8.12
C SER A 22 11.72 -5.51 -8.21
N MET A 23 11.32 -5.07 -9.41
CA MET A 23 10.50 -3.87 -9.54
C MET A 23 9.02 -4.21 -9.26
N ALA A 24 8.59 -3.99 -8.02
CA ALA A 24 7.19 -4.15 -7.61
C ALA A 24 6.72 -2.91 -6.84
N GLY A 25 5.53 -2.40 -7.18
CA GLY A 25 4.93 -1.23 -6.54
C GLY A 25 4.20 -0.31 -7.51
N THR A 26 3.58 0.73 -6.95
CA THR A 26 2.91 1.78 -7.73
C THR A 26 3.92 2.88 -8.03
N LYS A 27 4.42 2.95 -9.28
CA LYS A 27 5.53 3.82 -9.73
C LYS A 27 5.60 5.22 -9.07
N PRO A 28 4.51 5.99 -8.96
CA PRO A 28 4.57 7.35 -8.41
C PRO A 28 4.94 7.43 -6.92
N TYR A 29 4.86 6.32 -6.18
CA TYR A 29 5.22 6.22 -4.76
C TYR A 29 6.51 5.44 -4.53
N MET A 30 7.10 4.86 -5.57
CA MET A 30 8.31 4.05 -5.47
C MET A 30 9.54 4.95 -5.28
N ALA A 31 10.47 4.49 -4.44
CA ALA A 31 11.71 5.20 -4.16
C ALA A 31 12.71 5.12 -5.32
N PRO A 32 13.63 6.10 -5.47
CA PRO A 32 14.61 6.12 -6.56
C PRO A 32 15.45 4.84 -6.66
N GLU A 33 15.85 4.28 -5.52
CA GLU A 33 16.69 3.08 -5.46
C GLU A 33 15.99 1.81 -5.96
N VAL A 34 14.64 1.77 -5.98
CA VAL A 34 13.90 0.62 -6.53
C VAL A 34 14.07 0.56 -8.05
N PHE A 35 14.05 1.72 -8.72
CA PHE A 35 14.28 1.82 -10.16
C PHE A 35 15.75 1.54 -10.52
N GLN A 36 16.69 2.02 -9.69
CA GLN A 36 18.13 1.78 -9.88
C GLN A 36 18.48 0.30 -9.72
N ALA A 37 17.91 -0.38 -8.71
CA ALA A 37 18.10 -1.81 -8.49
C ALA A 37 17.63 -2.63 -9.70
N PHE A 38 16.53 -2.22 -10.33
CA PHE A 38 15.97 -2.91 -11.50
C PHE A 38 16.79 -2.70 -12.79
N MET A 39 17.23 -1.48 -13.07
CA MET A 39 17.93 -1.16 -14.33
C MET A 39 19.38 -1.65 -14.37
N ASP A 40 20.14 -1.35 -13.32
CA ASP A 40 21.61 -1.50 -13.35
C ASP A 40 22.07 -2.73 -12.54
N GLY A 41 21.12 -3.55 -12.05
CA GLY A 41 21.42 -4.60 -11.07
C GLY A 41 22.06 -4.02 -9.80
N GLY A 42 21.66 -2.80 -9.42
CA GLY A 42 22.21 -2.04 -8.31
C GLY A 42 22.15 -2.79 -6.97
N PRO A 43 22.60 -2.18 -5.86
CA PRO A 43 22.80 -2.89 -4.58
C PRO A 43 21.52 -3.46 -3.96
N GLY A 44 20.35 -3.26 -4.59
CA GLY A 44 19.04 -3.59 -4.05
C GLY A 44 18.54 -2.55 -3.06
N TYR A 45 17.32 -2.76 -2.57
CA TYR A 45 16.65 -1.88 -1.64
C TYR A 45 16.10 -2.64 -0.43
N SER A 46 15.73 -1.91 0.62
CA SER A 46 15.24 -2.46 1.89
C SER A 46 14.16 -1.52 2.47
N TYR A 47 13.90 -1.58 3.76
CA TYR A 47 12.86 -0.83 4.49
C TYR A 47 12.77 0.68 4.22
N PRO A 48 13.86 1.44 3.90
CA PRO A 48 13.76 2.88 3.61
C PRO A 48 12.80 3.25 2.47
N VAL A 49 12.43 2.31 1.59
CA VAL A 49 11.47 2.55 0.50
C VAL A 49 10.07 2.87 1.01
N ASP A 50 9.65 2.24 2.12
CA ASP A 50 8.32 2.47 2.70
C ASP A 50 8.21 3.88 3.29
N TRP A 51 9.31 4.39 3.86
CA TRP A 51 9.40 5.75 4.39
C TRP A 51 9.39 6.82 3.30
N TRP A 52 9.98 6.51 2.14
CA TRP A 52 9.85 7.36 0.96
C TRP A 52 8.38 7.43 0.52
N SER A 53 7.71 6.28 0.39
CA SER A 53 6.29 6.24 0.01
C SER A 53 5.42 7.00 1.01
N LEU A 54 5.70 6.89 2.32
CA LEU A 54 5.06 7.71 3.35
C LEU A 54 5.29 9.21 3.11
N GLY A 55 6.49 9.62 2.72
CA GLY A 55 6.80 10.99 2.35
C GLY A 55 6.00 11.49 1.15
N ILE A 56 5.87 10.66 0.10
CA ILE A 56 5.07 10.99 -1.09
C ILE A 56 3.59 11.14 -0.70
N THR A 57 3.03 10.20 0.06
CA THR A 57 1.64 10.24 0.53
C THR A 57 1.39 11.44 1.44
N ALA A 58 2.29 11.74 2.39
CA ALA A 58 2.14 12.89 3.28
C ALA A 58 2.18 14.21 2.51
N TYR A 59 3.07 14.33 1.52
CA TYR A 59 3.12 15.50 0.63
C TYR A 59 1.81 15.64 -0.16
N GLU A 60 1.32 14.55 -0.76
CA GLU A 60 0.10 14.54 -1.55
C GLU A 60 -1.13 14.92 -0.74
N LEU A 61 -1.25 14.42 0.49
CA LEU A 61 -2.35 14.80 1.40
C LEU A 61 -2.34 16.30 1.75
N LEU A 62 -1.16 16.91 1.87
CA LEU A 62 -1.03 18.34 2.17
C LEU A 62 -1.21 19.24 0.95
N ARG A 63 -0.78 18.76 -0.23
CA ARG A 63 -0.76 19.56 -1.45
C ARG A 63 -1.99 19.36 -2.34
N GLY A 64 -2.57 18.17 -2.31
CA GLY A 64 -3.59 17.69 -3.25
C GLY A 64 -3.03 16.99 -4.50
N TRP A 65 -1.70 16.97 -4.68
CA TRP A 65 -1.01 16.26 -5.76
C TRP A 65 0.40 15.86 -5.34
N ARG A 66 1.00 14.89 -6.04
CA ARG A 66 2.32 14.31 -5.74
C ARG A 66 3.46 15.27 -6.11
N PRO A 67 4.65 15.13 -5.50
CA PRO A 67 5.78 16.02 -5.76
C PRO A 67 6.48 15.76 -7.10
N TYR A 68 6.24 14.61 -7.72
CA TYR A 68 6.82 14.18 -9.00
C TYR A 68 5.70 13.76 -9.97
N GLU A 69 5.82 14.15 -11.24
CA GLU A 69 4.84 13.81 -12.29
C GLU A 69 5.13 12.44 -12.88
N ILE A 70 4.98 11.41 -12.05
CA ILE A 70 5.18 10.02 -12.44
C ILE A 70 3.82 9.37 -12.64
N HIS A 71 3.69 8.61 -13.73
CA HIS A 71 2.54 7.79 -14.08
C HIS A 71 2.96 6.33 -14.26
N SER A 72 1.98 5.43 -14.34
CA SER A 72 2.23 4.00 -14.58
C SER A 72 2.96 3.74 -15.90
N ALA A 73 2.70 4.57 -16.92
CA ALA A 73 3.31 4.47 -18.24
C ALA A 73 4.66 5.19 -18.36
N THR A 74 5.06 6.02 -17.38
CA THR A 74 6.32 6.78 -17.47
C THR A 74 7.52 5.82 -17.57
N PRO A 75 8.40 6.01 -18.58
CA PRO A 75 9.65 5.27 -18.73
C PRO A 75 10.59 5.41 -17.52
N ILE A 76 11.37 4.38 -17.24
CA ILE A 76 12.21 4.34 -16.02
C ILE A 76 13.37 5.34 -16.12
N ASP A 77 13.97 5.49 -17.30
CA ASP A 77 15.03 6.47 -17.58
C ASP A 77 14.55 7.91 -17.34
N GLU A 78 13.31 8.23 -17.75
CA GLU A 78 12.68 9.52 -17.47
C GLU A 78 12.47 9.73 -15.96
N ILE A 79 11.97 8.71 -15.25
CA ILE A 79 11.80 8.76 -13.78
C ILE A 79 13.15 9.01 -13.08
N LEU A 80 14.20 8.28 -13.46
CA LEU A 80 15.52 8.46 -12.87
C LEU A 80 16.10 9.84 -13.19
N ASN A 81 15.85 10.37 -14.38
CA ASN A 81 16.25 11.72 -14.76
C ASN A 81 15.49 12.79 -13.95
N MET A 82 14.19 12.60 -13.74
CA MET A 82 13.34 13.43 -12.88
C MET A 82 13.89 13.48 -11.45
N PHE A 83 14.24 12.33 -10.88
CA PHE A 83 14.89 12.28 -9.58
C PHE A 83 16.29 12.91 -9.55
N LYS A 84 16.99 13.08 -10.67
CA LYS A 84 18.29 13.77 -10.68
C LYS A 84 18.11 15.29 -10.75
N ILE A 85 17.25 15.77 -11.63
CA ILE A 85 17.16 17.19 -12.00
C ILE A 85 16.15 17.93 -11.13
N GLU A 86 15.01 17.30 -10.82
CA GLU A 86 13.91 18.00 -10.15
C GLU A 86 14.11 18.12 -8.64
N ARG A 87 13.72 19.29 -8.14
CA ARG A 87 13.65 19.60 -6.72
C ARG A 87 12.20 19.66 -6.28
N VAL A 88 11.88 18.95 -5.21
CA VAL A 88 10.54 19.02 -4.61
C VAL A 88 10.26 20.45 -4.17
N HIS A 89 9.14 20.99 -4.63
CA HIS A 89 8.68 22.32 -4.27
C HIS A 89 7.84 22.26 -2.98
N TYR A 90 8.30 22.95 -1.93
CA TYR A 90 7.58 23.03 -0.66
C TYR A 90 6.89 24.39 -0.56
N SER A 91 5.59 24.40 -0.28
CA SER A 91 4.83 25.64 -0.10
C SER A 91 5.34 26.40 1.12
N SER A 92 5.54 27.71 0.99
CA SER A 92 5.91 28.60 2.10
C SER A 92 4.79 28.73 3.14
N ALA A 93 3.55 28.34 2.80
CA ALA A 93 2.42 28.33 3.72
C ALA A 93 2.47 27.16 4.71
N TRP A 94 3.27 26.12 4.44
CA TRP A 94 3.41 24.98 5.35
C TRP A 94 4.33 25.32 6.52
N CYS A 95 4.05 24.75 7.69
CA CYS A 95 4.89 24.98 8.85
C CYS A 95 6.31 24.42 8.62
N LYS A 96 7.32 25.11 9.16
CA LYS A 96 8.74 24.77 8.94
C LYS A 96 9.08 23.34 9.37
N GLY A 97 8.46 22.87 10.46
CA GLY A 97 8.66 21.51 10.97
C GLY A 97 8.14 20.43 10.03
N MET A 98 6.96 20.63 9.43
CA MET A 98 6.43 19.72 8.40
C MET A 98 7.32 19.68 7.16
N ILE A 99 7.77 20.84 6.67
CA ILE A 99 8.71 20.91 5.54
C ILE A 99 10.01 20.15 5.86
N ALA A 100 10.54 20.33 7.07
CA ALA A 100 11.76 19.62 7.50
C ALA A 100 11.56 18.10 7.55
N LEU A 101 10.42 17.63 8.08
CA LEU A 101 10.08 16.21 8.11
C LEU A 101 9.93 15.63 6.70
N LEU A 102 9.19 16.30 5.81
CA LEU A 102 9.04 15.85 4.43
C LEU A 102 10.38 15.79 3.68
N LYS A 103 11.27 16.76 3.89
CA LYS A 103 12.62 16.73 3.29
C LYS A 103 13.43 15.51 3.73
N LYS A 104 13.33 15.11 5.01
CA LYS A 104 14.01 13.92 5.53
C LYS A 104 13.42 12.62 4.99
N LEU A 105 12.10 12.53 4.83
CA LEU A 105 11.42 11.38 4.22
C LEU A 105 11.71 11.28 2.71
N LEU A 106 11.74 12.41 2.01
CA LEU A 106 11.99 12.52 0.57
C LEU A 106 13.48 12.75 0.25
N THR A 107 14.37 12.30 1.13
CA THR A 107 15.81 12.25 0.83
C THR A 107 16.08 11.12 -0.14
N LYS A 108 16.68 11.44 -1.30
CA LYS A 108 16.85 10.49 -2.41
C LYS A 108 17.81 9.35 -2.06
N ASP A 109 18.88 9.65 -1.33
CA ASP A 109 19.80 8.65 -0.80
C ASP A 109 19.13 7.88 0.36
N PRO A 110 18.91 6.56 0.25
CA PRO A 110 18.26 5.78 1.29
C PRO A 110 19.05 5.72 2.61
N GLU A 111 20.38 5.81 2.58
CA GLU A 111 21.22 5.75 3.79
C GLU A 111 21.16 7.05 4.60
N CYS A 112 20.85 8.17 3.94
CA CYS A 112 20.62 9.46 4.57
C CYS A 112 19.13 9.73 4.87
N ARG A 113 18.23 8.85 4.41
CA ARG A 113 16.78 9.00 4.55
C ARG A 113 16.34 8.64 5.95
N LEU A 114 15.39 9.41 6.47
CA LEU A 114 14.65 9.01 7.66
C LEU A 114 13.99 7.65 7.42
N SER A 115 14.33 6.65 8.25
CA SER A 115 13.96 5.26 7.96
C SER A 115 13.66 4.42 9.20
N SER A 116 13.48 5.06 10.36
CA SER A 116 13.07 4.38 11.59
C SER A 116 12.08 5.20 12.42
N LEU A 117 11.36 4.51 13.31
CA LEU A 117 10.52 5.17 14.31
C LEU A 117 11.34 6.11 15.20
N ALA A 118 12.54 5.70 15.60
CA ALA A 118 13.43 6.51 16.43
C ALA A 118 13.78 7.84 15.74
N ASP A 119 14.03 7.82 14.42
CA ASP A 119 14.29 9.03 13.65
C ASP A 119 13.09 9.98 13.66
N ILE A 120 11.87 9.46 13.51
CA ILE A 120 10.64 10.25 13.61
C ILE A 120 10.48 10.84 15.01
N GLN A 121 10.68 10.04 16.06
CA GLN A 121 10.55 10.46 17.45
C GLN A 121 11.58 11.54 17.82
N SER A 122 12.78 11.49 17.21
CA SER A 122 13.82 12.51 17.40
C SER A 122 13.55 13.83 16.67
N SER A 123 12.51 13.90 15.83
CA SER A 123 12.17 15.11 15.08
C SER A 123 11.67 16.21 16.03
N PRO A 124 12.25 17.41 16.03
CA PRO A 124 11.76 18.53 16.86
C PRO A 124 10.30 18.90 16.56
N TYR A 125 9.82 18.61 15.35
CA TYR A 125 8.45 18.88 14.96
C TYR A 125 7.41 18.00 15.67
N LEU A 126 7.82 16.83 16.18
CA LEU A 126 6.96 15.84 16.82
C LEU A 126 7.33 15.63 18.30
N ALA A 127 8.05 16.60 18.89
CA ALA A 127 8.54 16.50 20.27
C ALA A 127 7.43 16.51 21.32
N ASP A 128 6.26 17.06 20.98
CA ASP A 128 5.06 17.11 21.82
C ASP A 128 4.14 15.90 21.65
N VAL A 129 4.48 14.95 20.76
CA VAL A 129 3.68 13.75 20.52
C VAL A 129 3.95 12.70 21.60
N ASN A 130 2.90 12.30 22.31
CA ASN A 130 2.93 11.11 23.17
C ASN A 130 2.75 9.84 22.33
N TRP A 131 3.85 9.14 22.05
CA TRP A 131 3.88 7.96 21.20
C TRP A 131 3.17 6.74 21.79
N ASP A 132 3.16 6.59 23.11
CA ASP A 132 2.41 5.52 23.79
C ASP A 132 0.91 5.73 23.60
N ALA A 133 0.43 6.98 23.77
CA ALA A 133 -0.96 7.35 23.49
C ALA A 133 -1.34 7.17 22.01
N VAL A 134 -0.40 7.38 21.07
CA VAL A 134 -0.62 7.09 19.65
C VAL A 134 -0.79 5.59 19.42
N LEU A 135 0.08 4.76 20.01
CA LEU A 135 0.04 3.31 19.89
C LEU A 135 -1.27 2.73 20.45
N GLU A 136 -1.70 3.24 21.61
CA GLU A 136 -2.95 2.88 22.27
C GLU A 136 -4.20 3.47 21.59
N LYS A 137 -4.03 4.26 20.53
CA LYS A 137 -5.10 4.99 19.82
C LYS A 137 -5.89 5.94 20.72
N ALA A 138 -5.25 6.43 21.80
CA ALA A 138 -5.82 7.41 22.72
C ALA A 138 -5.81 8.84 22.14
N VAL A 139 -4.93 9.12 21.17
CA VAL A 139 -4.92 10.40 20.45
C VAL A 139 -6.12 10.49 19.51
N THR A 140 -6.99 11.48 19.72
CA THR A 140 -8.19 11.66 18.89
C THR A 140 -7.83 12.17 17.49
N PRO A 141 -8.23 11.49 16.40
CA PRO A 141 -7.96 11.95 15.04
C PRO A 141 -8.70 13.24 14.72
N GLY A 142 -8.07 14.16 13.97
CA GLY A 142 -8.68 15.42 13.55
C GLY A 142 -9.90 15.27 12.63
N PHE A 143 -10.08 14.10 12.02
CA PHE A 143 -11.26 13.76 11.23
C PHE A 143 -11.82 12.38 11.60
N VAL A 144 -13.15 12.31 11.73
CA VAL A 144 -13.89 11.07 11.96
C VAL A 144 -14.88 10.89 10.80
N PRO A 145 -14.67 9.87 9.93
CA PRO A 145 -15.60 9.56 8.85
C PRO A 145 -17.02 9.29 9.38
N ASN A 146 -18.03 9.62 8.58
CA ASN A 146 -19.43 9.39 8.95
C ASN A 146 -19.71 7.89 9.03
N LYS A 147 -20.26 7.43 10.15
CA LYS A 147 -20.61 6.01 10.39
C LYS A 147 -21.86 5.54 9.65
N GLY A 148 -22.72 6.47 9.21
CA GLY A 148 -24.02 6.17 8.59
C GLY A 148 -23.99 6.01 7.08
N ARG A 149 -22.85 6.29 6.43
CA ARG A 149 -22.69 6.25 4.97
C ARG A 149 -21.47 5.39 4.63
N LEU A 150 -21.61 4.54 3.61
CA LEU A 150 -20.46 3.83 3.05
C LEU A 150 -19.52 4.85 2.41
N ASN A 151 -18.22 4.68 2.66
CA ASN A 151 -17.18 5.60 2.21
C ASN A 151 -16.49 5.11 0.91
N CYS A 152 -17.08 4.12 0.25
CA CYS A 152 -16.60 3.52 -0.99
C CYS A 152 -17.51 3.89 -2.18
N ASP A 153 -17.02 3.66 -3.39
CA ASP A 153 -17.78 3.91 -4.62
C ASP A 153 -19.01 2.97 -4.69
N PRO A 154 -20.24 3.52 -4.83
CA PRO A 154 -21.48 2.74 -4.90
C PRO A 154 -21.52 1.71 -6.04
N THR A 155 -20.68 1.87 -7.07
CA THR A 155 -20.62 0.96 -8.22
C THR A 155 -20.14 -0.44 -7.80
N PHE A 156 -19.19 -0.52 -6.87
CA PHE A 156 -18.76 -1.81 -6.31
C PHE A 156 -19.85 -2.46 -5.44
N GLU A 157 -20.71 -1.66 -4.80
CA GLU A 157 -21.88 -2.19 -4.07
C GLU A 157 -22.89 -2.83 -5.02
N LEU A 158 -23.10 -2.25 -6.20
CA LEU A 158 -23.98 -2.82 -7.22
C LEU A 158 -23.45 -4.15 -7.74
N GLU A 159 -22.14 -4.25 -8.00
CA GLU A 159 -21.51 -5.51 -8.41
C GLU A 159 -21.64 -6.59 -7.33
N GLU A 160 -21.33 -6.28 -6.06
CA GLU A 160 -21.50 -7.20 -4.93
C GLU A 160 -22.97 -7.64 -4.80
N MET A 161 -23.92 -6.71 -4.92
CA MET A 161 -25.36 -7.00 -4.84
C MET A 161 -25.87 -7.90 -5.98
N ILE A 162 -25.31 -7.78 -7.18
CA ILE A 162 -25.73 -8.54 -8.36
C ILE A 162 -25.06 -9.92 -8.39
N LEU A 163 -23.78 -9.99 -8.01
CA LEU A 163 -22.95 -11.20 -8.14
C LEU A 163 -23.00 -12.09 -6.90
N GLU A 164 -23.01 -11.51 -5.69
CA GLU A 164 -22.93 -12.29 -4.45
C GLU A 164 -24.30 -12.73 -3.95
N SER A 165 -24.42 -14.01 -3.64
CA SER A 165 -25.68 -14.60 -3.17
C SER A 165 -26.07 -14.19 -1.74
N LYS A 166 -25.13 -13.63 -0.97
CA LYS A 166 -25.25 -13.15 0.42
C LYS A 166 -24.29 -11.95 0.66
N PRO A 167 -24.65 -10.75 0.19
CA PRO A 167 -23.80 -9.57 0.35
C PRO A 167 -23.57 -9.24 1.84
N LEU A 168 -22.41 -8.67 2.14
CA LEU A 168 -21.94 -8.44 3.51
C LEU A 168 -22.76 -7.35 4.24
N HIS A 169 -23.35 -6.41 3.50
CA HIS A 169 -24.03 -5.23 4.04
C HIS A 169 -25.52 -5.15 3.63
N LYS A 170 -26.43 -5.59 4.53
CA LYS A 170 -27.90 -5.35 4.60
C LYS A 170 -28.90 -6.35 3.95
N LYS A 171 -30.14 -6.23 4.46
CA LYS A 171 -31.26 -7.19 4.53
C LYS A 171 -31.82 -7.67 3.19
N LYS A 172 -32.12 -8.98 3.18
CA LYS A 172 -32.85 -9.76 2.17
C LYS A 172 -34.03 -9.01 1.53
N LYS A 173 -33.83 -8.50 0.32
CA LYS A 173 -34.86 -8.51 -0.73
C LYS A 173 -34.17 -9.00 -2.01
N ARG A 174 -34.45 -10.25 -2.39
CA ARG A 174 -33.88 -10.88 -3.59
C ARG A 174 -34.98 -11.08 -4.63
N LEU A 175 -34.61 -10.87 -5.90
CA LEU A 175 -35.18 -11.60 -7.03
C LEU A 175 -34.52 -13.00 -7.06
N ALA A 176 -35.33 -14.04 -7.23
CA ALA A 176 -34.87 -15.43 -7.18
C ALA A 176 -33.94 -15.73 -8.36
N LYS A 177 -32.72 -16.23 -8.07
CA LYS A 177 -31.81 -16.80 -9.08
C LYS A 177 -32.10 -18.30 -9.17
N ASN A 178 -32.69 -18.73 -10.28
CA ASN A 178 -32.87 -20.15 -10.58
C ASN A 178 -31.49 -20.81 -10.69
N LYS A 179 -31.26 -21.87 -9.91
CA LYS A 179 -30.07 -22.72 -10.00
C LYS A 179 -30.07 -23.42 -11.36
N SER A 180 -29.10 -23.13 -12.22
CA SER A 180 -28.78 -24.03 -13.33
C SER A 180 -28.20 -25.32 -12.75
N LYS A 181 -28.77 -26.44 -13.16
CA LYS A 181 -28.40 -27.80 -12.76
C LYS A 181 -26.92 -28.07 -13.09
N ASP A 182 -26.22 -28.68 -12.13
CA ASP A 182 -24.98 -29.41 -12.37
C ASP A 182 -25.24 -30.53 -13.38
N GLY A 183 -24.61 -30.44 -14.56
CA GLY A 183 -24.79 -31.41 -15.61
C GLY A 183 -23.72 -31.29 -16.68
N ALA A 184 -22.56 -31.90 -16.43
CA ALA A 184 -21.72 -32.62 -17.40
C ALA A 184 -20.30 -32.77 -16.83
N LYS A 185 -19.99 -33.95 -16.27
CA LYS A 185 -18.60 -34.41 -16.15
C LYS A 185 -18.16 -34.88 -17.53
N GLU A 186 -17.60 -33.98 -18.33
CA GLU A 186 -16.77 -34.36 -19.47
C GLU A 186 -15.30 -34.36 -19.04
N THR A 187 -14.69 -35.55 -19.11
CA THR A 187 -13.32 -35.84 -18.71
C THR A 187 -12.34 -35.27 -19.74
N CYS A 188 -12.00 -33.98 -19.59
CA CYS A 188 -10.89 -33.34 -20.29
C CYS A 188 -9.59 -33.53 -19.49
N PRO A 189 -8.43 -33.87 -20.08
CA PRO A 189 -7.16 -34.03 -19.37
C PRO A 189 -6.72 -32.79 -18.57
N LEU A 190 -7.06 -31.59 -19.06
CA LEU A 190 -6.90 -30.32 -18.34
C LEU A 190 -7.62 -30.31 -16.98
N ASN A 191 -8.75 -31.03 -16.89
CA ASN A 191 -9.56 -31.13 -15.68
C ASN A 191 -8.86 -31.97 -14.61
N VAL A 192 -8.10 -33.01 -15.01
CA VAL A 192 -7.34 -33.86 -14.07
C VAL A 192 -6.16 -33.09 -13.46
N HIS A 193 -5.39 -32.38 -14.28
CA HIS A 193 -4.26 -31.58 -13.79
C HIS A 193 -4.72 -30.44 -12.88
N LEU A 194 -5.78 -29.72 -13.27
CA LEU A 194 -6.37 -28.68 -12.43
C LEU A 194 -6.85 -29.25 -11.09
N GLN A 195 -7.50 -30.42 -11.10
CA GLN A 195 -7.95 -31.08 -9.89
C GLN A 195 -6.79 -31.43 -8.95
N GLN A 196 -5.67 -31.92 -9.49
CA GLN A 196 -4.45 -32.19 -8.71
C GLN A 196 -3.88 -30.90 -8.09
N CYS A 197 -3.83 -29.80 -8.84
CA CYS A 197 -3.41 -28.51 -8.30
C CYS A 197 -4.31 -28.04 -7.14
N LEU A 198 -5.63 -28.18 -7.28
CA LEU A 198 -6.59 -27.82 -6.23
C LEU A 198 -6.43 -28.68 -4.97
N GLU A 199 -6.15 -29.97 -5.13
CA GLU A 199 -5.88 -30.88 -4.01
C GLU A 199 -4.58 -30.52 -3.27
N THR A 200 -3.53 -30.17 -4.00
CA THR A 200 -2.26 -29.69 -3.42
C THR A 200 -2.50 -28.40 -2.61
N VAL A 201 -3.18 -27.41 -3.19
CA VAL A 201 -3.52 -26.15 -2.48
C VAL A 201 -4.28 -26.46 -1.19
N ARG A 202 -5.27 -27.36 -1.25
CA ARG A 202 -6.06 -27.74 -0.07
C ARG A 202 -5.22 -28.42 1.01
N LYS A 203 -4.22 -29.21 0.62
CA LYS A 203 -3.33 -29.93 1.55
C LYS A 203 -2.28 -29.01 2.18
N GLU A 204 -1.77 -28.05 1.42
CA GLU A 204 -0.73 -27.12 1.87
C GLU A 204 -1.29 -25.89 2.60
N PHE A 205 -2.58 -25.57 2.41
CA PHE A 205 -3.20 -24.42 3.07
C PHE A 205 -3.30 -24.61 4.59
N ILE A 206 -2.62 -23.73 5.32
CA ILE A 206 -2.62 -23.71 6.78
C ILE A 206 -3.75 -22.79 7.26
N ILE A 207 -4.71 -23.35 8.00
CA ILE A 207 -5.76 -22.56 8.63
C ILE A 207 -5.14 -21.69 9.73
N PHE A 208 -5.20 -20.38 9.54
CA PHE A 208 -4.81 -19.39 10.54
C PHE A 208 -6.05 -18.86 11.27
N ASN A 209 -6.02 -18.90 12.60
CA ASN A 209 -7.02 -18.25 13.45
C ASN A 209 -6.28 -17.58 14.60
N ARG A 210 -6.40 -16.26 14.72
CA ARG A 210 -5.70 -15.47 15.73
C ARG A 210 -6.25 -15.67 17.16
N GLU A 211 -7.51 -16.08 17.28
CA GLU A 211 -8.23 -16.21 18.56
C GLU A 211 -8.13 -17.61 19.17
N LYS A 212 -7.71 -18.61 18.38
CA LYS A 212 -7.47 -19.98 18.83
C LYS A 212 -5.97 -20.19 19.08
#